data_AF-A0A928VIP1-F1
#
_entry.id   AF-A0A928VIP1-F1
#
_cell.length_a   1.000
_cell.length_b   1.000
_cell.length_c   1.000
_cell.angle_alpha   90.00
_cell.angle_beta   90.00
_cell.angle_gamma   90.00
#
_symmetry.space_group_name_H-M   'P 1'
#
loop_
_entity.id
_entity.type
_entity.pdbx_description
1 polymer ?
#
loop_
_entity_poly.entity_id
_entity_poly.type
_entity_poly.pdbx_seq_one_letter_code
_entity_poly.pdbx_strand_id
1 'polypeptide(L)'
;METSSLLETAKIYLRNEIAPIANQLDEEVERLRSALKGLGDRHLLALRVPESYNGANLSNHLFHSFQEQVARFSGALAFLQTQHQSAGAILSKSKNESLK
;
A
#
# COMPACT_ATOMS: atom_id res chain seq x y z
N MET A 1 2.10 -13.85 -7.68
CA MET A 1 2.76 -12.73 -8.40
C MET A 1 4.18 -12.64 -7.88
N GLU A 2 5.20 -12.59 -8.73
CA GLU A 2 6.58 -12.48 -8.23
C GLU A 2 6.79 -11.15 -7.50
N THR A 3 7.56 -11.13 -6.42
CA THR A 3 7.71 -9.92 -5.58
C THR A 3 8.29 -8.72 -6.33
N SER A 4 9.19 -8.97 -7.28
CA SER A 4 9.73 -7.94 -8.20
C SER A 4 8.62 -7.25 -9.00
N SER A 5 7.56 -7.98 -9.36
CA SER A 5 6.43 -7.45 -10.14
C SER A 5 5.53 -6.50 -9.33
N LEU A 6 5.44 -6.67 -8.00
CA LEU A 6 4.64 -5.78 -7.13
C LEU A 6 5.27 -4.39 -7.02
N LEU A 7 6.59 -4.34 -6.82
CA LEU A 7 7.32 -3.07 -6.74
C LEU A 7 7.32 -2.34 -8.08
N GLU A 8 7.46 -3.05 -9.20
CA GLU A 8 7.36 -2.40 -10.51
C GLU A 8 5.93 -1.91 -10.80
N THR A 9 4.90 -2.68 -10.41
CA THR A 9 3.50 -2.25 -10.49
C THR A 9 3.24 -0.98 -9.69
N ALA A 10 3.76 -0.92 -8.46
CA ALA A 10 3.67 0.27 -7.62
C ALA A 10 4.36 1.46 -8.29
N LYS A 11 5.60 1.30 -8.74
CA LYS A 11 6.37 2.35 -9.41
C LYS A 11 5.66 2.91 -10.65
N ILE A 12 5.08 2.05 -11.49
CA ILE A 12 4.34 2.48 -12.69
C ILE A 12 3.12 3.32 -12.29
N TYR A 13 2.32 2.84 -11.34
CA TYR A 13 1.14 3.55 -10.86
C TYR A 13 1.51 4.89 -10.22
N LEU A 14 2.49 4.89 -9.31
CA LEU A 14 2.94 6.09 -8.61
C LEU A 14 3.48 7.13 -9.58
N ARG A 15 4.27 6.73 -10.58
CA ARG A 15 4.82 7.67 -11.57
C ARG A 15 3.75 8.25 -12.50
N ASN A 16 2.85 7.41 -12.99
CA ASN A 16 1.95 7.81 -14.07
C ASN A 16 0.64 8.43 -13.55
N GLU A 17 0.16 8.00 -12.38
CA GLU A 17 -1.15 8.40 -11.84
C GLU A 17 -1.04 9.29 -10.60
N ILE A 18 -0.07 9.05 -9.73
CA ILE A 18 0.07 9.81 -8.47
C ILE A 18 0.92 11.06 -8.64
N ALA A 19 2.07 10.96 -9.30
CA ALA A 19 2.98 12.08 -9.48
C ALA A 19 2.30 13.32 -10.12
N PRO A 20 1.43 13.20 -11.14
CA PRO A 20 0.76 14.37 -11.73
C PRO A 20 -0.18 15.12 -10.79
N ILE A 21 -0.69 14.46 -9.74
CA ILE A 21 -1.69 15.01 -8.82
C ILE A 21 -1.19 15.11 -7.38
N ALA A 22 0.11 14.93 -7.14
CA ALA A 22 0.69 14.77 -5.80
C ALA A 22 0.28 15.89 -4.83
N ASN A 23 0.41 17.15 -5.24
CA ASN A 23 0.05 18.31 -4.41
C ASN A 23 -1.45 18.36 -4.09
N GLN A 24 -2.30 17.88 -5.00
CA GLN A 24 -3.75 17.87 -4.79
C GLN A 24 -4.16 16.81 -3.75
N LEU A 25 -3.34 15.77 -3.54
CA LEU A 25 -3.64 14.72 -2.57
C LEU A 25 -3.57 15.22 -1.12
N ASP A 26 -2.84 16.30 -0.86
CA ASP A 26 -2.73 16.91 0.47
C ASP A 26 -3.97 17.77 0.81
N GLU A 27 -4.71 18.25 -0.20
CA GLU A 27 -5.82 19.19 -0.03
C GLU A 27 -7.20 18.55 -0.32
N GLU A 28 -7.25 17.57 -1.24
CA GLU A 28 -8.50 17.01 -1.76
C GLU A 28 -8.71 15.56 -1.29
N VAL A 29 -9.56 15.38 -0.28
CA VAL A 29 -9.85 14.07 0.33
C VAL A 29 -10.33 13.01 -0.67
N GLU A 30 -11.15 13.40 -1.66
CA GLU A 30 -11.66 12.47 -2.68
C GLU A 30 -10.56 11.96 -3.62
N ARG A 31 -9.56 12.79 -3.91
CA ARG A 31 -8.40 12.38 -4.71
C ARG A 31 -7.51 11.44 -3.93
N LEU A 32 -7.24 11.73 -2.65
CA LEU A 32 -6.47 10.84 -1.78
C LEU A 32 -7.16 9.48 -1.61
N ARG A 33 -8.49 9.47 -1.43
CA ARG A 33 -9.28 8.23 -1.37
C ARG A 33 -9.18 7.44 -2.67
N SER A 34 -9.28 8.11 -3.81
CA SER A 34 -9.15 7.48 -5.14
C SER A 34 -7.74 6.91 -5.37
N ALA A 35 -6.71 7.64 -4.93
CA ALA A 35 -5.33 7.18 -4.97
C ALA A 35 -5.10 5.92 -4.11
N LEU A 36 -5.64 5.89 -2.89
CA LEU A 36 -5.59 4.72 -2.03
C LEU A 36 -6.33 3.53 -2.68
N LYS A 37 -7.52 3.76 -3.24
CA LYS A 37 -8.27 2.73 -3.97
C LYS A 37 -7.45 2.19 -5.14
N GLY A 38 -6.75 3.05 -5.89
CA GLY A 38 -5.91 2.63 -7.02
C GLY A 38 -4.75 1.73 -6.62
N LEU A 39 -4.19 1.87 -5.40
CA LEU A 39 -3.27 0.88 -4.83
C LEU A 39 -3.99 -0.46 -4.56
N GLY A 40 -5.21 -0.41 -4.02
CA GLY A 40 -6.03 -1.59 -3.74
C GLY A 40 -6.40 -2.39 -4.99
N ASP A 41 -6.82 -1.69 -6.06
CA ASP A 41 -7.15 -2.29 -7.37
C ASP A 41 -5.95 -3.01 -8.01
N ARG A 42 -4.73 -2.76 -7.51
CA ARG A 42 -3.47 -3.38 -7.95
C ARG A 42 -2.89 -4.36 -6.94
N HIS A 43 -3.67 -4.75 -5.93
CA HIS A 43 -3.26 -5.66 -4.85
C HIS A 43 -2.08 -5.15 -4.00
N LEU A 44 -1.93 -3.83 -3.85
CA LEU A 44 -0.81 -3.20 -3.12
C LEU A 44 -1.14 -2.82 -1.66
N LEU A 45 -2.29 -3.24 -1.13
CA LEU A 45 -2.74 -2.88 0.23
C LEU A 45 -2.66 -4.01 1.27
N ALA A 46 -2.35 -5.24 0.87
CA ALA A 46 -2.22 -6.39 1.78
C ALA A 46 -0.78 -6.97 1.75
N LEU A 47 0.24 -6.12 1.58
CA LEU A 47 1.60 -6.57 1.31
C LEU A 47 2.24 -7.32 2.49
N ARG A 48 1.87 -6.98 3.73
CA ARG A 48 2.38 -7.62 4.95
C ARG A 48 1.47 -8.69 5.53
N VAL A 49 0.32 -8.93 4.89
CA VAL A 49 -0.67 -9.89 5.35
C VAL A 49 -0.24 -11.29 4.87
N PRO A 50 -0.40 -12.36 5.68
CA PRO A 50 -0.08 -13.72 5.26
C PRO A 50 -0.89 -14.19 4.04
N GLU A 51 -0.30 -15.08 3.24
CA GLU A 51 -0.95 -15.66 2.05
C GLU A 51 -2.24 -16.44 2.39
N SER A 52 -2.37 -16.98 3.61
CA SER A 52 -3.59 -17.64 4.07
C SER A 52 -4.82 -16.72 4.08
N TYR A 53 -4.61 -15.40 4.10
CA TYR A 53 -5.64 -14.37 3.98
C TYR A 53 -5.58 -13.63 2.63
N ASN A 54 -4.99 -14.27 1.60
CA ASN A 54 -4.73 -13.70 0.28
C ASN A 54 -3.83 -12.44 0.28
N GLY A 55 -2.98 -12.28 1.31
CA GLY A 55 -1.95 -11.25 1.35
C GLY A 55 -0.69 -11.63 0.57
N ALA A 56 0.24 -10.68 0.43
CA ALA A 56 1.48 -10.93 -0.32
C ALA A 56 2.67 -11.38 0.55
N ASN A 57 2.53 -11.35 1.87
CA ASN A 57 3.54 -11.77 2.85
C ASN A 57 4.98 -11.29 2.55
N LEU A 58 5.12 -10.03 2.13
CA LEU A 58 6.40 -9.45 1.76
C LEU A 58 7.36 -9.38 2.96
N SER A 59 8.65 -9.56 2.67
CA SER A 59 9.71 -9.30 3.63
C SER A 59 9.74 -7.81 4.02
N ASN A 60 10.25 -7.51 5.22
CA ASN A 60 10.36 -6.12 5.68
C ASN A 60 11.17 -5.26 4.71
N HIS A 61 12.26 -5.79 4.13
CA HIS A 61 13.08 -5.08 3.14
C HIS A 61 12.24 -4.62 1.94
N LEU A 62 11.47 -5.53 1.34
CA LEU A 62 10.68 -5.23 0.14
C LEU A 62 9.50 -4.31 0.48
N PHE A 63 8.92 -4.46 1.67
CA PHE A 63 7.92 -3.54 2.16
C PHE A 63 8.47 -2.11 2.37
N HIS A 64 9.68 -1.97 2.92
CA HIS A 64 10.32 -0.66 3.05
C HIS A 64 10.63 -0.03 1.69
N SER A 65 11.11 -0.81 0.72
CA SER A 65 11.28 -0.31 -0.66
C SER A 65 9.97 0.19 -1.26
N PHE A 66 8.84 -0.50 -1.01
CA PHE A 66 7.52 -0.01 -1.41
C PHE A 66 7.17 1.31 -0.72
N GLN A 67 7.37 1.41 0.59
CA GLN A 67 7.08 2.63 1.35
C GLN A 67 7.90 3.84 0.85
N GLU A 68 9.19 3.64 0.56
CA GLU A 68 10.06 4.66 -0.01
C GLU A 68 9.57 5.14 -1.38
N GLN A 69 9.10 4.22 -2.24
CA GLN A 69 8.52 4.59 -3.53
C GLN A 69 7.28 5.47 -3.35
N VAL A 70 6.34 5.09 -2.48
CA VAL A 70 5.12 5.89 -2.27
C VAL A 70 5.47 7.26 -1.69
N ALA A 71 6.34 7.30 -0.67
CA ALA A 71 6.75 8.53 0.00
C ALA A 71 7.48 9.52 -0.92
N ARG A 72 8.17 9.02 -1.96
CA ARG A 72 8.81 9.87 -2.97
C ARG A 72 7.80 10.71 -3.77
N PHE A 73 6.57 10.23 -3.95
CA PHE A 73 5.56 10.92 -4.76
C PHE A 73 4.49 11.61 -3.92
N SER A 74 4.06 11.03 -2.79
CA SER A 74 3.05 11.66 -1.92
C SER A 74 3.21 11.21 -0.47
N GLY A 75 3.45 12.18 0.42
CA GLY A 75 3.53 11.95 1.86
C GLY A 75 2.18 11.52 2.45
N ALA A 76 1.08 12.19 2.08
CA ALA A 76 -0.26 11.84 2.54
C ALA A 76 -0.66 10.40 2.16
N LEU A 77 -0.41 9.98 0.91
CA LEU A 77 -0.69 8.62 0.47
C LEU A 77 0.21 7.60 1.19
N ALA A 78 1.50 7.92 1.37
CA ALA A 78 2.44 7.05 2.07
C ALA A 78 2.03 6.82 3.52
N PHE A 79 1.60 7.88 4.22
CA PHE A 79 1.07 7.79 5.57
C PHE A 79 -0.17 6.90 5.62
N LEU A 80 -1.19 7.21 4.80
CA LEU A 80 -2.48 6.54 4.85
C LEU A 80 -2.37 5.04 4.54
N GLN A 81 -1.65 4.68 3.47
CA GLN A 81 -1.47 3.27 3.13
C GLN A 81 -0.67 2.54 4.24
N THR A 82 0.33 3.19 4.86
CA THR A 82 1.10 2.57 5.94
C THR A 82 0.23 2.25 7.14
N GLN A 83 -0.71 3.14 7.49
CA GLN A 83 -1.68 2.89 8.57
C GLN A 83 -2.57 1.68 8.23
N HIS A 84 -3.12 1.63 7.02
CA HIS A 84 -3.93 0.50 6.56
C HIS A 84 -3.17 -0.84 6.64
N GLN A 85 -1.95 -0.89 6.10
CA GLN A 85 -1.14 -2.12 6.11
C GLN A 85 -0.70 -2.52 7.51
N SER A 86 -0.47 -1.54 8.41
CA SER A 86 -0.19 -1.81 9.82
C SER A 86 -1.39 -2.45 10.52
N ALA A 87 -2.60 -1.93 10.28
CA ALA A 87 -3.82 -2.50 10.83
C ALA A 87 -4.02 -3.96 10.37
N GLY A 88 -3.89 -4.23 9.07
CA GLY A 88 -3.99 -5.59 8.51
C GLY A 88 -2.96 -6.54 9.14
N ALA A 89 -1.71 -6.10 9.27
CA ALA A 89 -0.65 -6.91 9.89
C ALA A 89 -0.86 -7.17 11.38
N ILE A 90 -1.45 -6.21 12.12
CA ILE A 90 -1.79 -6.38 13.54
C ILE A 90 -2.92 -7.41 13.68
N LEU A 91 -3.98 -7.27 12.88
CA LEU A 91 -5.11 -8.20 12.87
C LEU A 91 -4.63 -9.62 12.55
N SER A 92 -3.87 -9.81 11.48
CA SER A 92 -3.39 -11.15 11.07
C SER A 92 -2.52 -11.84 12.12
N LYS A 93 -1.86 -11.08 13.00
CA LYS A 93 -1.02 -11.59 14.09
C LYS A 93 -1.77 -11.78 15.42
N SER A 94 -3.04 -11.37 15.48
CA SER A 94 -3.87 -11.53 16.65
C SER A 94 -4.08 -13.02 16.99
N LYS A 95 -4.25 -13.32 18.28
CA LYS A 95 -4.69 -14.65 18.76
C LYS A 95 -6.21 -14.83 18.66
N ASN A 96 -6.96 -13.77 18.36
CA ASN A 96 -8.41 -13.85 18.21
C ASN A 96 -8.76 -14.35 16.80
N GLU A 97 -8.89 -15.66 16.65
CA GLU A 97 -9.23 -16.30 15.37
C GLU A 97 -10.58 -15.86 14.79
N SER A 98 -11.55 -15.47 15.64
CA SER A 98 -12.87 -15.03 15.14
C SER A 98 -12.86 -13.65 14.46
N LEU A 99 -11.83 -12.84 14.72
CA LEU A 99 -11.67 -11.50 14.15
C LEU A 99 -10.74 -11.49 12.93
N LYS A 100 -9.97 -12.55 12.72
CA LYS A 100 -9.06 -12.69 11.58
C LYS A 100 -9.80 -13.25 10.37
#